data_AF-A0A662BJA9-F1
#
_entry.id   AF-A0A662BJA9-F1
#
_cell.length_a   1.000
_cell.length_b   1.000
_cell.length_c   1.000
_cell.angle_alpha   90.00
_cell.angle_beta   90.00
_cell.angle_gamma   90.00
#
_symmetry.space_group_name_H-M   'P 1'
#
loop_
_entity.id
_entity.type
_entity.pdbx_description
1 polymer ?
#
loop_
_entity_poly.entity_id
_entity_poly.type
_entity_poly.pdbx_seq_one_letter_code
_entity_poly.pdbx_strand_id
1 'polypeptide(L)' 'MKDSITARWKKKMAFEVEVAGHKIMIDATDKVGGENKGAQPKPFMLVALGGCTAMDVISILTKM' A
#
# COMPACT_ATOMS: atom_id res chain seq x y z
N MET A 1 -13.94 15.39 3.65
CA MET A 1 -12.46 15.40 3.64
C MET A 1 -12.04 14.95 2.24
N LYS A 2 -11.10 15.63 1.58
CA LYS A 2 -10.70 15.25 0.21
C LYS A 2 -9.53 14.28 0.35
N ASP A 3 -9.81 12.99 0.17
CA ASP A 3 -8.76 11.98 0.24
C ASP A 3 -7.88 12.12 -1.02
N SER A 4 -6.67 12.65 -0.85
CA SER A 4 -5.71 12.81 -1.93
C SER A 4 -4.64 11.73 -1.84
N ILE A 5 -4.38 11.05 -2.95
CA ILE A 5 -3.26 10.13 -3.10
C ILE A 5 -2.21 10.81 -3.97
N THR A 6 -0.98 10.90 -3.48
CA THR A 6 0.14 11.47 -4.25
C THR A 6 1.23 10.43 -4.42
N ALA A 7 1.57 10.09 -5.65
CA ALA A 7 2.69 9.20 -5.97
C ALA A 7 3.87 10.01 -6.53
N ARG A 8 5.02 9.93 -5.87
CA ARG A 8 6.27 10.58 -6.30
C ARG A 8 7.23 9.51 -6.80
N TRP A 9 7.49 9.53 -8.11
CA TRP A 9 8.56 8.71 -8.69
C TRP A 9 9.91 9.10 -8.07
N LYS A 10 10.72 8.12 -7.71
CA LYS A 10 12.07 8.35 -7.18
C LYS A 10 13.12 8.01 -8.22
N LYS A 11 13.17 6.76 -8.63
CA LYS A 11 14.08 6.22 -9.66
C LYS A 11 13.65 4.82 -10.04
N LYS A 12 14.03 4.36 -11.25
CA LYS A 12 13.67 3.03 -11.77
C LYS A 12 12.16 2.77 -11.57
N MET A 13 11.79 1.66 -10.92
CA MET A 13 10.40 1.28 -10.65
C MET A 13 9.90 1.70 -9.25
N ALA A 14 10.70 2.48 -8.51
CA ALA A 14 10.39 2.87 -7.14
C ALA A 14 9.59 4.18 -7.04
N PHE A 15 8.53 4.16 -6.24
CA PHE A 15 7.66 5.29 -5.93
C PHE A 15 7.51 5.44 -4.42
N GLU A 16 7.51 6.68 -3.95
CA GLU A 16 7.04 7.05 -2.63
C GLU A 16 5.60 7.55 -2.77
N VAL A 17 4.65 6.87 -2.14
CA VAL A 17 3.23 7.21 -2.18
C VAL A 17 2.81 7.77 -0.83
N GLU A 18 2.06 8.86 -0.87
CA GLU A 18 1.45 9.48 0.30
C GLU A 18 -0.07 9.26 0.25
N VAL A 19 -0.60 8.58 1.28
CA VAL A 19 -2.02 8.24 1.42
C VAL A 19 -2.46 8.58 2.84
N ALA A 20 -3.46 9.45 2.99
CA ALA A 20 -3.98 9.87 4.29
C ALA A 20 -2.90 10.32 5.30
N GLY A 21 -1.84 10.99 4.83
CA GLY A 21 -0.71 11.44 5.65
C GLY A 21 0.37 10.39 5.93
N HIS A 22 0.20 9.15 5.45
CA HIS A 22 1.17 8.07 5.59
C HIS A 22 2.02 7.92 4.32
N LYS A 23 3.33 7.75 4.50
CA LYS A 23 4.27 7.45 3.41
C LYS A 23 4.46 5.96 3.25
N ILE A 24 4.33 5.47 2.03
CA ILE A 24 4.48 4.06 1.66
C ILE A 24 5.47 3.97 0.49
N MET A 25 6.44 3.07 0.58
CA MET A 25 7.31 2.74 -0.54
C MET A 25 6.73 1.59 -1.35
N ILE A 26 6.58 1.81 -2.64
CA ILE A 26 6.17 0.79 -3.61
C ILE A 26 7.30 0.65 -4.63
N ASP A 27 7.65 -0.60 -4.94
CA ASP A 27 8.70 -0.90 -5.92
C ASP A 27 8.39 -2.22 -6.62
N ALA A 28 9.21 -2.61 -7.58
CA ALA A 28 9.16 -3.92 -8.21
C ALA A 28 10.39 -4.76 -7.82
N THR A 29 10.39 -6.02 -8.24
CA THR A 29 11.57 -6.88 -8.10
C THR A 29 12.61 -6.56 -9.16
N ASP A 30 13.85 -6.95 -8.92
CA ASP A 30 14.96 -6.74 -9.87
C ASP A 30 14.70 -7.37 -11.24
N LYS A 31 13.94 -8.49 -11.29
CA LYS A 31 13.57 -9.20 -12.53
C LYS A 31 12.80 -8.35 -13.54
N VAL A 32 12.13 -7.30 -13.07
CA VAL A 32 11.33 -6.39 -13.90
C VAL A 32 11.84 -4.94 -13.79
N GLY A 33 13.10 -4.76 -13.39
CA GLY A 33 13.77 -3.46 -13.33
C GLY A 33 13.56 -2.66 -12.05
N GLY A 34 12.97 -3.25 -11.00
CA GLY A 34 12.89 -2.64 -9.67
C GLY A 34 14.17 -2.81 -8.86
N GLU A 35 14.13 -2.38 -7.59
CA GLU A 35 15.23 -2.54 -6.63
C GLU A 35 14.78 -3.21 -5.33
N ASN A 36 13.56 -3.75 -5.29
CA ASN A 36 12.95 -4.40 -4.14
C ASN A 36 12.95 -3.54 -2.85
N LYS A 37 12.80 -2.21 -2.98
CA LYS A 37 12.85 -1.25 -1.86
C LYS A 37 11.49 -0.95 -1.22
N GLY A 38 10.45 -1.62 -1.70
CA GLY A 38 9.07 -1.40 -1.27
C GLY A 38 8.18 -2.57 -1.63
N ALA A 39 6.94 -2.54 -1.15
CA ALA A 39 5.97 -3.57 -1.48
C ALA A 39 5.68 -3.56 -2.99
N GLN A 40 5.48 -4.74 -3.59
CA GLN A 40 5.04 -4.78 -4.98
C GLN A 40 3.56 -4.36 -5.09
N PRO A 41 3.17 -3.57 -6.11
CA PRO A 41 1.80 -3.04 -6.20
C PRO A 41 0.71 -4.12 -6.14
N LYS A 42 0.90 -5.23 -6.88
CA LYS A 42 -0.09 -6.31 -6.99
C LYS A 42 -0.40 -6.98 -5.64
N PRO A 43 0.57 -7.55 -4.90
CA PRO A 43 0.30 -8.10 -3.57
C PRO A 43 -0.10 -7.02 -2.56
N PHE A 44 0.38 -5.78 -2.70
CA PHE A 44 -0.02 -4.69 -1.81
C PHE A 44 -1.53 -4.39 -1.90
N MET A 45 -2.16 -4.53 -3.07
CA MET A 45 -3.61 -4.44 -3.19
C MET A 45 -4.36 -5.46 -2.31
N LEU A 46 -3.81 -6.67 -2.13
CA LEU A 46 -4.41 -7.70 -1.28
C LEU A 46 -4.32 -7.34 0.21
N VAL A 47 -3.30 -6.58 0.62
CA VAL A 47 -3.19 -6.06 1.98
C VAL A 47 -4.36 -5.12 2.29
N ALA A 48 -4.72 -4.23 1.36
CA ALA A 48 -5.87 -3.36 1.53
C ALA A 48 -7.18 -4.15 1.67
N LEU A 49 -7.41 -5.13 0.79
CA LEU A 49 -8.59 -5.99 0.85
C LEU A 49 -8.68 -6.76 2.18
N GLY A 50 -7.59 -7.43 2.57
CA GLY A 50 -7.51 -8.17 3.83
C GLY A 50 -7.66 -7.25 5.05
N GLY A 51 -7.13 -6.03 4.99
CA GLY A 51 -7.28 -5.01 6.03
C GLY A 51 -8.74 -4.61 6.25
N CYS A 52 -9.48 -4.32 5.17
CA CYS A 52 -10.91 -4.01 5.27
C CYS A 52 -11.70 -5.15 5.93
N THR A 53 -11.51 -6.38 5.47
CA THR A 53 -12.19 -7.55 6.05
C THR A 53 -11.80 -7.79 7.51
N ALA A 54 -10.52 -7.64 7.86
CA ALA A 54 -10.07 -7.81 9.25
C ALA A 54 -10.70 -6.77 10.18
N MET A 55 -10.84 -5.51 9.74
CA MET A 55 -11.51 -4.46 10.50
C MET A 55 -12.98 -4.81 10.75
N ASP A 56 -13.68 -5.37 9.76
CA ASP A 56 -15.07 -5.83 9.93
C ASP A 56 -15.17 -6.95 10.97
N VAL A 57 -14.29 -7.96 10.90
CA VAL A 57 -14.26 -9.07 11.87
C VAL A 57 -13.98 -8.54 13.29
N ILE A 58 -12.99 -7.66 13.46
CA ILE A 58 -12.67 -7.06 14.75
C ILE A 58 -13.86 -6.27 15.30
N SER A 59 -14.55 -5.50 14.45
CA SER A 59 -15.74 -4.75 14.83
C SER A 59 -16.86 -5.67 15.36
N ILE A 60 -17.10 -6.80 14.69
CA ILE A 60 -18.07 -7.82 15.14
C ILE A 60 -17.66 -8.40 16.49
N LEU A 61 -16.40 -8.83 16.63
CA LEU A 61 -15.88 -9.46 17.85
C LEU A 61 -15.80 -8.51 19.05
N THR A 62 -15.72 -7.20 18.83
CA THR A 62 -15.65 -6.19 19.89
C THR A 62 -17.03 -5.69 20.32
N LYS A 63 -18.03 -5.75 19.43
CA LYS A 63 -19.39 -5.28 19.70
C LYS A 63 -20.27 -6.34 20.38
N MET A 64 -20.00 -7.62 20.12
CA MET A 64 -20.61 -8.76 20.81
C MET A 64 -19.84 -9.10 22.09
#